data_AF-A0A972U1G5-F1
#
_entry.id   AF-A0A972U1G5-F1
#
_cell.length_a   1.000
_cell.length_b   1.000
_cell.length_c   1.000
_cell.angle_alpha   90.00
_cell.angle_beta   90.00
_cell.angle_gamma   90.00
#
_symmetry.space_group_name_H-M   'P 1'
#
loop_
_entity.id
_entity.type
_entity.pdbx_description
1 polymer ?
#
loop_
_entity_poly.entity_id
_entity_poly.type
_entity_poly.pdbx_seq_one_letter_code
_entity_poly.pdbx_strand_id
1 'polypeptide(L)'
;MASHDTTAAQNEVAQLVSELIQIDTSNFGNDEGPGEAVAADYVQQRLSEVGIESERFSTTSDRRQGVVARIAGRDPQRGALLLHGHLDVVPAPEPDWLHPAFSGVIDEHEMLWGRGAVDM
;
A
#
# COMPACT_ATOMS: atom_id res chain seq x y z
N MET A 1 -16.69 -12.59 26.75
CA MET A 1 -15.72 -12.34 25.65
C MET A 1 -14.96 -11.09 26.04
N ALA A 2 -13.64 -11.14 26.15
CA ALA A 2 -12.86 -9.94 26.43
C ALA A 2 -12.93 -9.03 25.19
N SER A 3 -13.36 -7.78 25.35
CA SER A 3 -13.21 -6.78 24.30
C SER A 3 -11.71 -6.54 24.12
N HIS A 4 -11.15 -7.03 23.02
CA HIS A 4 -9.82 -6.61 22.63
C HIS A 4 -9.91 -5.14 22.22
N ASP A 5 -9.19 -4.28 22.92
CA ASP A 5 -8.96 -2.91 22.50
C ASP A 5 -8.20 -2.94 21.18
N THR A 6 -8.90 -2.67 20.08
CA THR A 6 -8.34 -2.68 18.72
C THR A 6 -7.81 -1.33 18.29
N THR A 7 -7.93 -0.29 19.13
CA THR A 7 -7.60 1.10 18.74
C THR A 7 -6.15 1.22 18.30
N ALA A 8 -5.22 0.52 18.96
CA ALA A 8 -3.81 0.51 18.56
C ALA A 8 -3.62 -0.05 17.14
N ALA A 9 -4.25 -1.17 16.81
CA ALA A 9 -4.14 -1.78 15.49
C ALA A 9 -4.85 -0.95 14.41
N GLN A 10 -5.98 -0.31 14.74
CA GLN A 10 -6.69 0.58 13.81
C GLN A 10 -5.84 1.81 13.48
N ASN A 11 -5.20 2.42 14.49
CA ASN A 11 -4.31 3.55 14.30
C ASN A 11 -3.06 3.16 13.49
N GLU A 12 -2.50 1.98 13.73
CA GLU A 12 -1.39 1.46 12.94
C GLU A 12 -1.77 1.26 11.47
N VAL A 13 -2.93 0.66 11.20
CA VAL A 13 -3.44 0.51 9.82
C VAL A 13 -3.65 1.86 9.15
N ALA A 14 -4.28 2.81 9.85
CA ALA A 14 -4.50 4.15 9.30
C ALA A 14 -3.18 4.87 8.99
N GLN A 15 -2.16 4.71 9.84
CA GLN A 15 -0.83 5.26 9.61
C GLN A 15 -0.14 4.61 8.40
N LEU A 16 -0.20 3.28 8.28
CA LEU A 16 0.39 2.56 7.14
C LEU A 16 -0.24 2.99 5.80
N VAL A 17 -1.57 3.13 5.76
CA VAL A 17 -2.28 3.58 4.56
C VAL A 17 -1.98 5.06 4.27
N SER A 18 -1.92 5.92 5.30
CA SER A 18 -1.52 7.32 5.17
C SER A 18 -0.13 7.48 4.55
N GLU A 19 0.85 6.72 5.04
CA GLU A 19 2.23 6.74 4.53
C GLU A 19 2.31 6.22 3.09
N LEU A 20 1.57 5.16 2.76
CA LEU A 20 1.53 4.63 1.39
C LEU A 20 0.88 5.63 0.41
N ILE A 21 -0.21 6.31 0.80
CA ILE A 21 -0.86 7.36 0.01
C ILE A 21 0.10 8.52 -0.31
N GLN A 22 1.07 8.80 0.56
CA GLN A 22 2.03 9.88 0.33
C GLN A 22 3.04 9.55 -0.79
N ILE A 23 3.08 8.30 -1.24
CA ILE A 23 3.92 7.87 -2.35
C ILE A 23 3.09 7.96 -3.63
N ASP A 24 3.36 8.97 -4.46
CA ASP A 24 2.72 9.09 -5.77
C ASP A 24 3.12 7.92 -6.68
N THR A 25 2.16 7.04 -6.95
CA THR A 25 2.26 5.91 -7.87
C THR A 25 1.33 6.09 -9.08
N SER A 26 1.02 7.34 -9.46
CA SER A 26 0.10 7.64 -10.55
C SER A 26 0.45 6.93 -11.84
N ASN A 27 -0.50 6.19 -12.40
CA ASN A 27 -0.35 5.45 -13.64
C ASN A 27 -1.27 6.02 -14.72
N PHE A 28 -0.66 6.66 -15.72
CA PHE A 28 -1.36 7.26 -16.86
C PHE A 28 -1.71 6.26 -17.97
N GLY A 29 -1.50 4.96 -17.74
CA GLY A 29 -1.63 3.90 -18.76
C GLY A 29 -0.46 3.85 -19.75
N ASN A 30 0.62 4.58 -19.46
CA ASN A 30 1.87 4.64 -20.20
C ASN A 30 3.06 4.71 -19.20
N ASP A 31 4.29 4.89 -19.66
CA ASP A 31 5.47 4.96 -18.78
C ASP A 31 5.83 6.38 -18.27
N GLU A 32 4.91 7.35 -18.37
CA GLU A 32 5.17 8.75 -17.98
C GLU A 32 5.06 8.99 -16.46
N GLY A 33 4.27 8.17 -15.75
CA GLY A 33 4.08 8.27 -14.29
C GLY A 33 5.34 7.89 -13.49
N PRO A 34 5.40 8.20 -12.18
CA PRO A 34 6.56 7.95 -11.33
C PRO A 34 6.96 6.46 -11.25
N GLY A 35 5.97 5.56 -11.23
CA GLY A 35 6.14 4.11 -11.02
C GLY A 35 6.09 3.72 -9.54
N GLU A 36 5.99 2.41 -9.28
CA GLU A 36 5.68 1.85 -7.96
C GLU A 36 6.93 1.46 -7.16
N ALA A 37 8.14 1.63 -7.69
CA ALA A 37 9.38 1.18 -7.03
C ALA A 37 9.55 1.71 -5.60
N VAL A 38 9.15 2.96 -5.32
CA VAL A 38 9.21 3.55 -3.98
C VAL A 38 8.16 2.92 -3.06
N ALA A 39 6.94 2.69 -3.55
CA ALA A 39 5.88 2.03 -2.80
C ALA A 39 6.23 0.56 -2.51
N ALA A 40 6.80 -0.14 -3.50
CA ALA A 40 7.28 -1.50 -3.35
C ALA A 40 8.41 -1.60 -2.30
N ASP A 41 9.34 -0.63 -2.29
CA ASP A 41 10.37 -0.54 -1.26
C ASP A 41 9.75 -0.35 0.14
N TYR A 42 8.81 0.57 0.27
CA TYR A 42 8.08 0.80 1.53
C TYR A 42 7.39 -0.47 2.03
N VAL A 43 6.64 -1.18 1.18
CA VAL A 43 5.97 -2.44 1.55
C VAL A 43 6.98 -3.52 1.98
N GLN A 44 8.08 -3.68 1.25
CA GLN A 44 9.14 -4.62 1.63
C GLN A 44 9.74 -4.28 3.00
N GLN A 45 9.97 -2.99 3.29
CA GLN A 45 10.46 -2.54 4.60
C GLN A 45 9.47 -2.88 5.72
N ARG A 46 8.18 -2.57 5.56
CA ARG A 46 7.14 -2.89 6.56
C ARG A 46 7.02 -4.39 6.82
N LEU A 47 7.13 -5.23 5.78
CA LEU A 47 7.14 -6.69 5.93
C LEU A 47 8.38 -7.19 6.69
N SER A 48 9.56 -6.63 6.37
CA SER A 48 10.82 -6.97 7.02
C SER A 48 10.81 -6.64 8.52
N GLU A 49 10.21 -5.51 8.91
CA GLU A 49 10.08 -5.09 10.32
C GLU A 49 9.37 -6.12 11.19
N VAL A 50 8.47 -6.92 10.62
CA VAL A 50 7.74 -8.00 11.32
C VAL A 50 8.31 -9.39 11.01
N GLY A 51 9.49 -9.48 10.38
CA GLY A 51 10.20 -10.73 10.10
C GLY A 51 9.64 -11.52 8.91
N ILE A 52 8.92 -10.86 8.00
CA ILE A 52 8.43 -11.48 6.77
C ILE A 52 9.40 -11.20 5.63
N GLU A 53 10.08 -12.25 5.17
CA GLU A 53 10.92 -12.19 3.98
C GLU A 53 10.06 -11.97 2.72
N SER A 54 10.53 -11.07 1.84
CA SER A 54 9.84 -10.72 0.61
C SER A 54 10.83 -10.35 -0.49
N GLU A 55 10.43 -10.57 -1.74
CA GLU A 55 11.19 -10.26 -2.95
C GLU A 55 10.53 -9.11 -3.71
N ARG A 56 11.34 -8.15 -4.17
CA ARG A 56 10.93 -7.16 -5.15
C ARG A 56 11.32 -7.61 -6.55
N PHE A 57 10.47 -7.34 -7.52
CA PHE A 57 10.73 -7.67 -8.92
C PHE A 57 10.30 -6.52 -9.84
N SER A 58 11.11 -6.24 -10.86
CA SER A 58 10.76 -5.33 -11.94
C SER A 58 9.84 -6.01 -12.95
N THR A 59 8.91 -5.25 -13.54
CA THR A 59 7.98 -5.72 -14.58
C THR A 59 8.38 -5.19 -15.95
N THR A 60 7.87 -4.03 -16.35
CA THR A 60 8.17 -3.39 -17.64
C THR A 60 9.37 -2.44 -17.59
N SER A 61 9.74 -1.96 -16.40
CA SER A 61 10.92 -1.12 -16.18
C SER A 61 11.39 -1.19 -14.72
N ASP A 62 12.57 -0.64 -14.43
CA ASP A 62 13.10 -0.58 -13.05
C ASP A 62 12.24 0.27 -12.11
N ARG A 63 11.40 1.16 -12.64
CA ARG A 63 10.45 1.96 -11.86
C ARG A 63 9.15 1.23 -11.58
N ARG A 64 8.83 0.18 -12.35
CA ARG A 64 7.59 -0.58 -12.27
C ARG A 64 7.83 -1.88 -11.51
N GLN A 65 7.72 -1.83 -10.18
CA GLN A 65 8.06 -2.96 -9.32
C GLN A 65 6.87 -3.46 -8.52
N GLY A 66 6.84 -4.77 -8.30
CA GLY A 66 5.96 -5.43 -7.35
C GLY A 66 6.73 -6.02 -6.17
N VAL A 67 6.00 -6.43 -5.14
CA VAL A 67 6.52 -7.16 -3.97
C VAL A 67 5.78 -8.48 -3.86
N VAL A 68 6.50 -9.56 -3.60
CA VAL A 68 5.92 -10.87 -3.26
C VAL A 68 6.50 -11.38 -1.96
N ALA A 69 5.62 -11.84 -1.07
CA ALA A 69 5.99 -12.49 0.18
C ALA A 69 5.31 -13.86 0.27
N ARG A 70 5.95 -14.81 0.94
CA ARG A 70 5.38 -16.13 1.20
C ARG A 70 5.54 -16.48 2.67
N ILE A 71 4.40 -16.59 3.36
CA ILE A 71 4.34 -17.13 4.72
C ILE A 71 4.00 -18.61 4.63
N ALA A 72 4.86 -19.46 5.18
CA ALA A 72 4.62 -20.91 5.18
C ALA A 72 3.38 -21.24 6.03
N GLY A 73 2.43 -21.94 5.43
CA GLY A 73 1.28 -22.49 6.16
C GLY A 73 1.71 -23.62 7.09
N ARG A 74 0.91 -23.87 8.14
CA ARG A 74 1.13 -25.02 9.06
C ARG A 74 1.07 -26.37 8.36
N ASP A 75 0.34 -26.47 7.25
CA ASP A 75 0.27 -27.65 6.40
C ASP A 75 0.64 -27.27 4.95
N PRO A 76 1.86 -27.62 4.50
CA PRO A 76 2.33 -27.28 3.16
C PRO A 76 1.68 -28.14 2.05
N GLN A 77 0.90 -29.18 2.38
CA GLN A 77 0.19 -29.99 1.38
C GLN A 77 -1.13 -29.35 0.93
N ARG A 78 -1.63 -28.35 1.66
CA ARG A 78 -2.84 -27.62 1.29
C ARG A 78 -2.53 -26.58 0.21
N GLY A 79 -3.55 -26.24 -0.58
CA GLY A 79 -3.46 -25.12 -1.52
C GLY A 79 -3.13 -23.80 -0.83
N ALA A 80 -2.37 -22.95 -1.51
CA ALA A 80 -2.05 -21.61 -1.02
C ALA A 80 -3.24 -20.66 -1.15
N LEU A 81 -3.41 -19.76 -0.19
CA LEU A 81 -4.25 -18.57 -0.33
C LEU A 81 -3.39 -17.44 -0.92
N LEU A 82 -3.81 -16.89 -2.07
CA LEU A 82 -3.19 -15.70 -2.63
C LEU A 82 -3.97 -14.46 -2.19
N LEU A 83 -3.28 -13.55 -1.52
CA LEU A 83 -3.74 -12.17 -1.34
C LEU A 83 -3.00 -11.33 -2.38
N HIS A 84 -3.74 -10.60 -3.20
CA HIS A 84 -3.20 -9.82 -4.30
C HIS A 84 -3.90 -8.46 -4.33
N GLY A 85 -3.11 -7.40 -4.41
CA GLY A 85 -3.53 -6.02 -4.64
C GLY A 85 -2.57 -5.39 -5.65
N HIS A 86 -2.88 -4.19 -6.09
CA HIS A 86 -2.00 -3.37 -6.90
C HIS A 86 -1.31 -2.31 -6.02
N LEU A 87 -0.45 -1.49 -6.61
CA LEU A 87 0.22 -0.38 -5.90
C LEU A 87 0.04 0.94 -6.66
N ASP A 88 -0.39 0.87 -7.91
CA ASP A 88 -0.59 2.02 -8.75
C ASP A 88 -1.94 2.66 -8.50
N VAL A 89 -2.06 3.92 -8.86
CA VAL A 89 -3.32 4.64 -8.73
C VAL A 89 -3.60 5.42 -9.99
N VAL A 90 -4.87 5.67 -10.27
CA VAL A 90 -5.22 6.59 -11.36
C VAL A 90 -4.76 8.02 -11.02
N PRO A 91 -4.42 8.85 -12.02
CA PRO A 91 -4.01 10.23 -11.79
C PRO A 91 -5.04 11.01 -10.99
N ALA A 92 -4.56 11.93 -10.15
CA ALA A 92 -5.38 12.80 -9.32
C ALA A 92 -5.04 14.27 -9.59
N PRO A 93 -5.61 14.87 -10.65
CA PRO A 93 -5.36 16.28 -10.97
C PRO A 93 -6.01 17.20 -9.92
N GLU A 94 -5.30 18.27 -9.58
CA GLU A 94 -5.81 19.42 -8.81
C GLU A 94 -6.60 20.37 -9.75
N PRO A 95 -7.59 21.14 -9.27
CA PRO A 95 -7.86 21.51 -7.87
C PRO A 95 -9.11 20.87 -7.24
N ASP A 96 -9.61 19.75 -7.77
CA ASP A 96 -10.89 19.18 -7.34
C ASP A 96 -10.86 18.50 -5.95
N TRP A 97 -9.74 18.60 -5.22
CA TRP A 97 -9.53 17.94 -3.95
C TRP A 97 -9.62 18.89 -2.76
N LEU A 98 -10.34 18.46 -1.72
CA LEU A 98 -10.39 19.16 -0.43
C LEU A 98 -9.02 19.15 0.28
N HIS A 99 -8.32 18.02 0.20
CA HIS A 99 -6.97 17.82 0.69
C HIS A 99 -6.10 17.30 -0.45
N PRO A 100 -4.82 17.71 -0.55
CA PRO A 100 -3.95 17.26 -1.65
C PRO A 100 -4.00 15.74 -1.81
N ALA A 101 -4.13 15.26 -3.04
CA ALA A 101 -4.45 13.85 -3.31
C ALA A 101 -3.45 12.86 -2.73
N PHE A 102 -2.19 13.25 -2.57
CA PHE A 102 -1.10 12.45 -2.00
C PHE A 102 -0.65 12.97 -0.62
N SER A 103 -1.54 13.62 0.14
CA SER A 103 -1.22 14.09 1.50
C SER A 103 -1.31 12.98 2.56
N GLY A 104 -2.16 11.97 2.34
CA GLY A 104 -2.43 10.95 3.35
C GLY A 104 -3.03 11.51 4.65
N VAL A 105 -3.67 12.67 4.60
CA VAL A 105 -4.13 13.36 5.80
C VAL A 105 -5.29 12.59 6.46
N ILE A 106 -5.22 12.47 7.78
CA ILE A 106 -6.37 12.10 8.62
C ILE A 106 -6.91 13.40 9.19
N ASP A 107 -8.14 13.77 8.85
CA ASP A 107 -8.74 15.04 9.23
C ASP A 107 -9.35 15.02 10.65
N GLU A 108 -9.94 16.14 11.06
CA GLU A 108 -10.60 16.27 12.36
C GLU A 108 -11.85 15.39 12.54
N HIS A 109 -12.37 14.79 11.45
CA HIS A 109 -13.50 13.86 11.46
C HIS A 109 -13.03 12.39 11.41
N GLU A 110 -11.73 12.14 11.62
CA GLU A 110 -11.11 10.81 11.58
C GLU A 110 -11.20 10.14 10.20
N MET A 111 -11.30 10.94 9.14
CA MET A 111 -11.33 10.45 7.75
C MET A 111 -9.93 10.50 7.14
N LEU A 112 -9.46 9.36 6.62
CA LEU A 112 -8.23 9.29 5.84
C LEU A 112 -8.50 9.70 4.38
N TRP A 113 -7.80 10.73 3.92
CA TRP A 113 -7.94 11.28 2.58
C TRP A 113 -6.73 10.98 1.70
N GLY A 114 -7.01 10.55 0.47
CA GLY A 114 -6.04 10.50 -0.60
C GLY A 114 -6.45 9.60 -1.77
N ARG A 115 -5.75 9.75 -2.89
CA ARG A 115 -5.88 8.88 -4.05
C ARG A 115 -5.33 7.49 -3.69
N GLY A 116 -6.13 6.45 -3.95
CA GLY A 116 -5.79 5.07 -3.64
C GLY A 116 -6.32 4.57 -2.29
N ALA A 117 -6.91 5.43 -1.46
CA ALA A 117 -7.39 5.05 -0.12
C ALA A 117 -8.40 3.88 -0.10
N VAL A 118 -9.10 3.62 -1.21
CA VAL A 118 -10.14 2.59 -1.33
C VAL A 118 -10.01 1.68 -2.56
N ASP A 119 -8.99 1.86 -3.39
CA ASP A 119 -8.81 1.12 -4.66
C ASP A 119 -7.36 0.66 -4.72
N MET A 120 -7.15 -0.62 -4.38
CA MET A 120 -5.88 -1.09 -3.81
C MET A 120 -5.24 -2.26 -4.53
#